data_AF-A0A2V2XR02-F1
#
_entry.id   AF-A0A2V2XR02-F1
#
_cell.length_a   1.000
_cell.length_b   1.000
_cell.length_c   1.000
_cell.angle_alpha   90.00
_cell.angle_beta   90.00
_cell.angle_gamma   90.00
#
_symmetry.space_group_name_H-M   'P 1'
#
loop_
_entity.id
_entity.type
_entity.pdbx_description
1 polymer ?
#
loop_
_entity_poly.entity_id
_entity_poly.type
_entity_poly.pdbx_seq_one_letter_code
_entity_poly.pdbx_strand_id
1 'polypeptide(L)'
;MGFAVIRAPASGAKAKRLLYPDLVAIRSGKIYAFEVKTRIKEEPIYIEKEQVEKLVEFIKRSGGKGYIAVKIIGSAGGWKLVPLEMLKKTKSGNYKLDDEALSKAVSLKYLHAEVLGTKGLDQYMEEQTQS
;
A
#
# COMPACT_ATOMS: atom_id res chain seq x y z
N MET A 1 11.53 -10.63 -8.73
CA MET A 1 11.37 -9.30 -8.09
C MET A 1 12.34 -9.05 -6.91
N GLY A 2 12.92 -10.07 -6.26
CA GLY A 2 14.12 -9.90 -5.42
C GLY A 2 13.97 -9.10 -4.13
N PHE A 3 12.77 -8.99 -3.57
CA PHE A 3 12.54 -8.32 -2.29
C PHE A 3 12.81 -9.27 -1.12
N ALA A 4 13.42 -8.76 -0.05
CA ALA A 4 13.37 -9.38 1.27
C ALA A 4 12.02 -9.06 1.90
N VAL A 5 11.27 -10.06 2.34
CA VAL A 5 9.87 -9.89 2.80
C VAL A 5 9.69 -10.48 4.19
N ILE A 6 9.00 -9.74 5.05
CA ILE A 6 8.59 -10.17 6.39
C ILE A 6 7.09 -9.94 6.51
N ARG A 7 6.38 -10.89 7.14
CA ARG A 7 4.99 -10.72 7.55
C ARG A 7 4.91 -10.47 9.04
N ALA A 8 3.93 -9.66 9.45
CA ALA A 8 3.59 -9.51 10.85
C ALA A 8 3.32 -10.88 11.50
N PRO A 9 3.73 -11.08 12.77
CA PRO A 9 3.33 -12.26 13.51
C PRO A 9 1.81 -12.29 13.70
N ALA A 10 1.24 -13.49 13.85
CA ALA A 10 -0.21 -13.67 14.01
C ALA A 10 -0.77 -12.89 15.21
N SER A 11 -2.01 -12.41 15.07
CA SER A 11 -2.68 -11.50 16.00
C SER A 11 -3.08 -12.15 17.33
N GLY A 12 -2.11 -12.43 18.20
CA GLY A 12 -2.39 -12.75 19.61
C GLY A 12 -2.94 -11.53 20.38
N ALA A 13 -3.53 -11.71 21.55
CA ALA A 13 -4.09 -10.60 22.37
C ALA A 13 -3.08 -9.47 22.66
N LYS A 14 -1.77 -9.76 22.67
CA LYS A 14 -0.68 -8.78 22.83
C LYS A 14 -0.35 -8.01 21.54
N ALA A 15 -0.77 -8.49 20.36
CA ALA A 15 -0.54 -7.88 19.05
C ALA A 15 -1.32 -6.57 18.84
N LYS A 16 -2.42 -6.36 19.58
CA LYS A 16 -3.20 -5.12 19.49
C LYS A 16 -2.35 -3.87 19.82
N ARG A 17 -1.36 -4.02 20.71
CA ARG A 17 -0.43 -2.94 21.13
C ARG A 17 0.78 -2.75 20.22
N LEU A 18 0.98 -3.62 19.23
CA LEU A 18 2.16 -3.56 18.36
C LEU A 18 1.83 -2.76 17.10
N LEU A 19 2.78 -1.90 16.71
CA LEU A 19 2.68 -0.96 15.58
C LEU A 19 3.42 -1.52 14.36
N TYR A 20 2.98 -2.68 13.86
CA TYR A 20 3.52 -3.24 12.62
C TYR A 20 2.44 -3.34 11.54
N PRO A 21 2.82 -3.18 10.26
CA PRO A 21 1.97 -3.47 9.12
C PRO A 21 1.86 -4.99 8.90
N ASP A 22 0.90 -5.45 8.11
CA ASP A 22 0.77 -6.87 7.77
C ASP A 22 2.00 -7.44 7.06
N LEU A 23 2.62 -6.65 6.18
CA LEU A 23 3.76 -7.05 5.38
C LEU A 23 4.75 -5.90 5.19
N VAL A 24 6.03 -6.23 5.24
CA VAL A 24 7.12 -5.32 4.88
C VAL A 24 7.95 -5.97 3.78
N ALA A 25 8.24 -5.22 2.72
CA ALA A 25 9.13 -5.63 1.63
C ALA A 25 10.28 -4.62 1.52
N ILE A 26 11.51 -5.12 1.43
CA ILE A 26 12.72 -4.31 1.39
C ILE A 26 13.57 -4.74 0.20
N ARG A 27 14.05 -3.78 -0.59
CA ARG A 27 15.03 -4.05 -1.65
C ARG A 27 15.84 -2.78 -1.96
N SER A 28 17.17 -2.92 -2.04
CA SER A 28 18.10 -1.83 -2.38
C SER A 28 17.87 -0.56 -1.55
N GLY A 29 17.67 -0.70 -0.24
CA GLY A 29 17.41 0.42 0.68
C GLY A 29 15.98 0.99 0.62
N LYS A 30 15.14 0.59 -0.34
CA LYS A 30 13.73 0.98 -0.38
C LYS A 30 12.89 0.06 0.50
N ILE A 31 12.06 0.67 1.34
CA ILE A 31 11.17 -0.01 2.29
C ILE A 31 9.72 0.24 1.87
N TYR A 32 8.95 -0.82 1.77
CA TYR A 32 7.53 -0.79 1.47
C TYR A 32 6.76 -1.53 2.56
N ALA A 33 5.74 -0.89 3.10
CA ALA A 33 4.87 -1.43 4.13
C ALA A 33 3.45 -1.54 3.62
N PHE A 34 2.76 -2.62 3.97
CA PHE A 34 1.44 -2.94 3.44
C PHE A 34 0.48 -3.35 4.53
N GLU A 35 -0.72 -2.81 4.46
CA GLU A 35 -1.92 -3.38 5.06
C GLU A 35 -2.65 -4.16 3.96
N VAL A 36 -2.97 -5.44 4.20
CA VAL A 36 -3.48 -6.34 3.16
C VAL A 36 -4.98 -6.52 3.31
N LYS A 37 -5.73 -6.29 2.23
CA LYS A 37 -7.19 -6.50 2.19
C LYS A 37 -7.57 -7.35 0.98
N THR A 38 -8.56 -8.21 1.17
CA THR A 38 -9.19 -8.99 0.10
C THR A 38 -10.64 -8.60 -0.04
N ARG A 39 -11.15 -8.56 -1.27
CA ARG A 39 -12.54 -8.21 -1.60
C ARG A 39 -13.12 -9.25 -2.54
N ILE A 40 -14.37 -9.67 -2.33
CA ILE A 40 -15.05 -10.68 -3.17
C ILE A 40 -15.87 -10.05 -4.31
N LYS A 41 -16.43 -8.83 -4.16
CA LYS A 41 -16.94 -7.96 -5.25
C LYS A 41 -17.35 -6.55 -4.74
N GLU A 42 -17.90 -5.73 -5.64
CA GLU A 42 -18.19 -4.26 -5.70
C GLU A 42 -18.65 -3.45 -4.46
N GLU A 43 -18.17 -3.74 -3.25
CA GLU A 43 -18.39 -2.90 -2.05
C GLU A 43 -17.15 -2.11 -1.60
N PRO A 44 -17.29 -0.86 -1.08
CA PRO A 44 -16.17 -0.12 -0.54
C PRO A 44 -15.41 -0.92 0.52
N ILE A 45 -14.08 -0.89 0.47
CA ILE A 45 -13.25 -1.57 1.49
C ILE A 45 -13.11 -0.62 2.66
N TYR A 46 -13.65 -1.01 3.81
CA TYR A 46 -13.48 -0.27 5.06
C TYR A 46 -12.22 -0.74 5.79
N ILE A 47 -11.50 0.23 6.34
CA ILE A 47 -10.24 0.01 7.06
C ILE A 47 -10.35 0.73 8.40
N GLU A 48 -10.03 0.01 9.47
CA GLU A 48 -10.04 0.58 10.82
C GLU A 48 -8.99 1.67 10.93
N LYS A 49 -9.30 2.72 11.69
CA LYS A 49 -8.40 3.85 11.94
C LYS A 49 -7.06 3.39 12.48
N GLU A 50 -7.07 2.46 13.43
CA GLU A 50 -5.88 1.94 14.09
C GLU A 50 -4.94 1.23 13.11
N GLN A 51 -5.48 0.52 12.10
CA GLN A 51 -4.67 -0.15 11.09
C GLN A 51 -3.90 0.87 10.23
N VAL A 52 -4.59 1.93 9.80
CA VAL A 52 -3.97 3.01 9.03
C VAL A 52 -2.94 3.76 9.89
N GLU A 53 -3.25 4.06 11.14
CA GLU A 53 -2.32 4.74 12.06
C GLU A 53 -1.06 3.92 12.34
N LYS A 54 -1.18 2.60 12.51
CA LYS A 54 -0.02 1.69 12.65
C LYS A 54 0.88 1.75 11.42
N LEU A 55 0.29 1.69 10.23
CA LEU A 55 1.02 1.75 8.98
C LEU A 55 1.70 3.12 8.79
N VAL A 56 0.99 4.22 9.07
CA VAL A 56 1.52 5.59 9.02
C VAL A 56 2.71 5.76 9.97
N GLU A 57 2.59 5.29 11.21
CA GLU A 57 3.67 5.40 12.19
C GLU A 57 4.88 4.54 11.80
N PHE A 58 4.66 3.35 11.23
CA PHE A 58 5.73 2.50 10.72
C PHE A 58 6.51 3.18 9.59
N ILE A 59 5.82 3.77 8.60
CA ILE A 59 6.50 4.43 7.47
C ILE A 59 7.20 5.71 7.90
N LYS A 60 6.64 6.44 8.87
CA LYS A 60 7.28 7.62 9.47
C LYS A 60 8.61 7.26 10.14
N ARG A 61 8.66 6.14 10.87
CA ARG A 61 9.88 5.68 11.56
C ARG A 61 10.91 5.06 10.62
N SER A 62 10.46 4.32 9.61
CA SER A 62 11.33 3.60 8.69
C SER A 62 11.81 4.43 7.50
N GLY A 63 11.14 5.55 7.20
CA GLY A 63 11.37 6.30 5.96
C GLY A 63 10.85 5.58 4.71
N GLY A 64 9.99 4.56 4.88
CA GLY A 64 9.43 3.77 3.79
C GLY A 64 8.16 4.37 3.16
N LYS A 65 7.58 3.65 2.22
CA LYS A 65 6.28 3.97 1.60
C LYS A 65 5.20 2.99 2.05
N GLY A 66 4.00 3.50 2.30
CA GLY A 66 2.86 2.72 2.78
C GLY A 66 1.79 2.55 1.71
N TYR A 67 1.22 1.35 1.61
CA TYR A 67 0.13 1.06 0.69
C TYR A 67 -0.93 0.17 1.34
N ILE A 68 -2.18 0.33 0.92
CA ILE A 68 -3.19 -0.72 1.12
C ILE A 68 -3.11 -1.67 -0.08
N ALA A 69 -2.70 -2.92 0.16
CA ALA A 69 -2.61 -3.95 -0.86
C ALA A 69 -3.95 -4.68 -0.98
N VAL A 70 -4.65 -4.42 -2.08
CA VAL A 70 -5.98 -4.98 -2.35
C VAL A 70 -5.91 -6.09 -3.39
N LYS A 71 -6.48 -7.25 -3.07
CA LYS A 71 -6.77 -8.32 -4.05
C LYS A 71 -8.27 -8.49 -4.22
N ILE A 72 -8.73 -8.36 -5.47
CA ILE A 72 -10.13 -8.64 -5.84
C ILE A 72 -10.20 -10.13 -6.23
N ILE A 73 -10.86 -10.92 -5.38
CA ILE A 73 -11.11 -12.35 -5.56
C ILE A 73 -12.08 -12.52 -6.75
N GLY A 74 -11.83 -13.53 -7.60
CA GLY A 74 -12.66 -13.78 -8.78
C GLY A 74 -12.41 -12.84 -9.97
N SER A 75 -11.48 -11.87 -9.84
CA SER A 75 -10.99 -11.08 -10.97
C SER A 75 -9.66 -11.65 -11.49
N ALA A 76 -9.45 -11.57 -12.81
CA ALA A 76 -8.16 -11.90 -13.44
C ALA A 76 -7.07 -10.85 -13.11
N GLY A 77 -7.42 -9.76 -12.42
CA GLY A 77 -6.52 -8.66 -12.10
C GLY A 77 -5.46 -9.02 -11.05
N GLY A 78 -4.32 -8.34 -11.13
CA GLY A 78 -3.25 -8.45 -10.13
C GLY A 78 -3.57 -7.76 -8.80
N TRP A 79 -2.57 -7.68 -7.93
CA TRP A 79 -2.63 -6.85 -6.72
C TRP A 79 -2.68 -5.37 -7.09
N LYS A 80 -3.58 -4.63 -6.42
CA LYS A 80 -3.69 -3.18 -6.50
C LYS A 80 -3.10 -2.57 -5.23
N LEU A 81 -2.14 -1.67 -5.38
CA LEU A 81 -1.49 -0.99 -4.28
C LEU A 81 -2.02 0.44 -4.22
N VAL A 82 -2.85 0.72 -3.23
CA VAL A 82 -3.46 2.04 -3.07
C VAL A 82 -2.59 2.88 -2.12
N PRO A 83 -2.08 4.04 -2.55
CA PRO A 83 -1.36 4.95 -1.68
C PRO A 83 -2.23 5.46 -0.52
N LEU A 84 -1.64 5.72 0.65
CA LEU A 84 -2.37 6.14 1.85
C LEU A 84 -3.11 7.47 1.69
N GLU A 85 -2.58 8.37 0.86
CA GLU A 85 -3.17 9.66 0.54
C GLU A 85 -4.51 9.56 -0.21
N MET A 86 -4.80 8.40 -0.82
CA MET A 86 -6.07 8.15 -1.52
C MET A 86 -7.18 7.64 -0.59
N LEU A 87 -6.89 7.41 0.70
CA LEU A 87 -7.87 6.96 1.66
C LEU A 87 -8.83 8.09 2.07
N LYS A 88 -10.14 7.84 1.96
CA LYS A 88 -11.16 8.78 2.40
C LYS A 88 -11.57 8.48 3.84
N LYS A 89 -11.50 9.47 4.73
CA LYS A 89 -12.02 9.34 6.10
C LYS A 89 -13.54 9.29 6.10
N THR A 90 -14.10 8.41 6.92
CA THR A 90 -15.54 8.28 7.18
C THR A 90 -15.93 9.12 8.39
N LYS A 91 -17.24 9.32 8.61
CA LYS A 91 -17.76 10.09 9.76
C LYS A 91 -17.37 9.47 11.11
N SER A 92 -17.17 8.16 11.18
CA SER A 92 -16.77 7.46 12.41
C SER A 92 -15.25 7.49 12.67
N GLY A 93 -14.46 8.11 11.78
CA GLY A 93 -13.00 8.18 11.89
C GLY A 93 -12.24 7.01 11.23
N ASN A 94 -12.95 5.97 10.78
CA ASN A 94 -12.38 4.90 9.94
C ASN A 94 -12.10 5.41 8.52
N TYR A 95 -11.40 4.60 7.72
CA TYR A 95 -11.09 4.91 6.33
C TYR A 95 -11.87 4.02 5.38
N LYS A 96 -12.09 4.52 4.16
CA LYS A 96 -12.65 3.75 3.07
C LYS A 96 -11.84 3.89 1.78
N LEU A 97 -11.83 2.82 1.01
CA LEU A 97 -11.40 2.79 -0.38
C LEU A 97 -12.63 2.69 -1.27
N ASP A 98 -12.75 3.62 -2.21
CA ASP A 98 -13.75 3.60 -3.26
C ASP A 98 -13.12 3.24 -4.62
N ASP A 99 -13.96 3.17 -5.66
CA ASP A 99 -13.51 2.76 -6.98
C ASP A 99 -12.56 3.79 -7.63
N GLU A 100 -12.65 5.07 -7.23
CA GLU A 100 -11.70 6.11 -7.64
C GLU A 100 -10.30 5.83 -7.09
N ALA A 101 -10.18 5.50 -5.80
CA ALA A 101 -8.91 5.11 -5.20
C ALA A 101 -8.36 3.83 -5.84
N LEU A 102 -9.23 2.88 -6.19
CA LEU A 102 -8.85 1.62 -6.85
C LEU A 102 -8.48 1.78 -8.33
N SER A 103 -8.95 2.81 -9.02
CA SER A 103 -8.58 3.09 -10.41
C SER A 103 -7.21 3.75 -10.51
N LYS A 104 -6.82 4.52 -9.49
CA LYS A 104 -5.50 5.16 -9.34
C LYS A 104 -4.44 4.26 -8.66
N ALA A 105 -4.80 3.04 -8.31
CA ALA A 105 -3.89 2.11 -7.65
C ALA A 105 -2.73 1.70 -8.56
N VAL A 106 -1.52 1.61 -8.01
CA VAL A 106 -0.35 1.13 -8.74
C VAL A 106 -0.22 -0.39 -8.64
N SER A 107 0.50 -1.00 -9.59
CA SER A 107 0.74 -2.45 -9.58
C SER A 107 2.02 -2.81 -8.83
N LEU A 108 2.20 -4.09 -8.50
CA LEU A 108 3.49 -4.59 -7.99
C LEU A 108 4.68 -4.30 -8.94
N LYS A 109 4.43 -4.24 -10.25
CA LYS A 109 5.47 -3.89 -11.25
C LYS A 109 5.97 -2.47 -11.07
N TYR A 110 5.12 -1.55 -10.62
CA TYR A 110 5.52 -0.16 -10.33
C TYR A 110 6.58 -0.13 -9.22
N LEU A 111 6.39 -0.85 -8.11
CA LEU A 111 7.43 -0.90 -7.05
C LEU A 111 8.73 -1.55 -7.55
N HIS A 112 8.61 -2.56 -8.41
CA HIS A 112 9.80 -3.17 -9.01
C HIS A 112 10.59 -2.19 -9.87
N ALA A 113 9.91 -1.44 -10.74
CA ALA A 113 10.51 -0.38 -11.56
C ALA A 113 11.14 0.70 -10.68
N GLU A 114 10.42 1.10 -9.62
CA GLU A 114 10.89 2.11 -8.68
C GLU A 114 12.21 1.69 -8.00
N VAL A 115 12.35 0.43 -7.61
CA VAL A 115 13.59 -0.10 -7.02
C VAL A 115 14.74 -0.20 -8.02
N LEU A 116 14.44 -0.48 -9.29
CA LEU A 116 15.46 -0.52 -10.34
C LEU A 116 15.94 0.87 -10.78
N GLY A 117 15.32 1.94 -10.27
CA GLY A 117 15.66 3.31 -10.68
C GLY A 117 15.21 3.63 -12.11
N THR A 118 14.37 2.79 -12.71
CA THR A 118 13.75 3.11 -14.00
C THR A 118 12.68 4.17 -13.73
N LYS A 119 12.93 5.42 -14.11
CA LYS A 119 11.90 6.47 -14.12
C LYS A 119 10.72 5.98 -14.95
N GLY A 120 9.50 6.24 -14.48
CA GLY A 120 8.30 6.00 -15.28
C GLY A 120 8.32 6.87 -16.54
N LEU A 121 7.69 6.41 -17.63
CA LEU A 121 7.61 7.18 -18.88
C LEU A 121 7.06 8.60 -18.63
N ASP A 122 6.11 8.72 -17.71
CA ASP A 122 5.50 10.00 -17.31
C ASP A 122 6.53 10.99 -16.72
N GLN A 123 7.47 10.50 -15.90
CA GLN A 123 8.55 11.32 -15.35
C GLN A 123 9.57 11.74 -16.41
N TYR A 124 9.78 10.91 -17.45
CA TYR A 124 10.61 11.28 -18.59
C TYR A 124 9.92 12.36 -19.45
N MET A 125 8.61 12.27 -19.64
CA MET A 125 7.84 13.24 -20.42
C MET A 125 7.74 14.61 -19.74
N GLU A 126 7.60 14.66 -18.42
CA GLU A 126 7.59 15.91 -17.64
C GLU A 126 8.95 16.65 -17.72
N GLU A 127 10.07 15.92 -17.66
CA GLU A 127 11.43 16.51 -17.76
C GLU A 127 11.74 17.10 -19.15
N GLN A 128 11.20 16.51 -20.22
CA GLN A 128 11.35 17.02 -21.59
C GLN A 128 10.48 18.25 -21.89
N THR A 129 9.45 18.50 -21.09
CA THR A 129 8.55 19.65 -21.30
C THR A 129 9.03 20.91 -20.56
N GLN A 130 9.99 20.75 -19.64
CA GLN A 130 10.61 21.86 -18.89
C GLN A 130 12.02 22.21 -19.38
N SER A 131 12.48 21.59 -20.47
CA SER A 131 13.78 21.83 -21.12
C SER A 131 13.63 22.60 -22.43
#